data_AF-A0A970YKX5-F1
#
_entry.id   AF-A0A970YKX5-F1
#
_cell.length_a   1.000
_cell.length_b   1.000
_cell.length_c   1.000
_cell.angle_alpha   90.00
_cell.angle_beta   90.00
_cell.angle_gamma   90.00
#
_symmetry.space_group_name_H-M   'P 1'
#
loop_
_entity.id
_entity.type
_entity.pdbx_description
1 polymer ?
#
loop_
_entity_poly.entity_id
_entity_poly.type
_entity_poly.pdbx_seq_one_letter_code
_entity_poly.pdbx_strand_id
1 'polypeptide(L)'
;MKKVTVFYFVSTAILFMLNFAKGSYSQAVFFFMPIIIVADYLIIMGVPGKSRSKEISGFLENVQSILTLRSTFEESTKGKMIDSENLKNLEEVVSSLEERLRKPSELQRKLYLFSAYAAPLFPLAVMLSSVLIQRRTEIVAGLFSYAASVIIVVLSRRAFSTLEKTIEKLNGEIKKAVDDITL
;
A
#
# COMPACT_ATOMS: atom_id res chain seq x y z
N MET A 1 -5.97 -2.90 9.98
CA MET A 1 -4.65 -2.60 10.58
C MET A 1 -4.04 -3.75 11.38
N LYS A 2 -4.57 -4.09 12.58
CA LYS A 2 -3.99 -5.13 13.46
C LYS A 2 -3.77 -6.49 12.78
N LYS A 3 -4.65 -6.89 11.85
CA LYS A 3 -4.56 -8.15 11.11
C LYS A 3 -3.28 -8.27 10.26
N VAL A 4 -2.88 -7.21 9.55
CA VAL A 4 -1.66 -7.22 8.72
C VAL A 4 -0.43 -7.29 9.62
N THR A 5 -0.38 -6.51 10.70
CA THR A 5 0.70 -6.56 11.69
C THR A 5 0.86 -7.96 12.27
N VAL A 6 -0.23 -8.56 12.76
CA VAL A 6 -0.22 -9.93 13.31
C VAL A 6 0.26 -10.93 12.25
N PHE A 7 -0.22 -10.82 11.01
CA PHE A 7 0.19 -11.70 9.92
C PHE A 7 1.70 -11.64 9.64
N TYR A 8 2.28 -10.44 9.60
CA TYR A 8 3.72 -10.27 9.40
C TYR A 8 4.54 -10.80 10.58
N PHE A 9 4.09 -10.59 11.82
CA PHE A 9 4.73 -11.16 13.01
C PHE A 9 4.73 -12.70 12.98
N VAL A 10 3.56 -13.30 12.70
CA VAL A 10 3.41 -14.75 12.59
C VAL A 10 4.28 -15.29 11.45
N SER A 11 4.26 -14.65 10.27
CA SER A 11 5.07 -15.06 9.12
C SER A 11 6.57 -15.00 9.44
N THR A 12 7.02 -13.95 10.12
CA THR A 12 8.42 -13.80 10.54
C THR A 12 8.82 -14.91 11.51
N ALA A 13 7.98 -15.22 12.50
CA ALA A 13 8.22 -16.28 13.47
C ALA A 13 8.26 -17.66 12.81
N ILE A 14 7.31 -17.96 11.91
CA ILE A 14 7.29 -19.22 11.16
C ILE A 14 8.54 -19.34 10.28
N LEU A 15 8.91 -18.29 9.55
CA LEU A 15 10.12 -18.30 8.71
C LEU A 15 11.38 -18.50 9.52
N PHE A 16 11.47 -17.87 10.70
CA PHE A 16 12.57 -18.13 11.62
C PHE A 16 12.61 -19.62 12.00
N MET A 17 11.48 -20.22 12.43
CA MET A 17 11.44 -21.65 12.77
C MET A 17 11.80 -22.55 11.56
N LEU A 18 11.27 -22.26 10.37
CA LEU A 18 11.52 -23.06 9.16
C LEU A 18 12.98 -22.99 8.72
N ASN A 19 13.62 -21.82 8.83
CA ASN A 19 15.03 -21.64 8.48
C ASN A 19 15.97 -22.48 9.35
N PHE A 20 15.56 -22.83 10.58
CA PHE A 20 16.33 -23.63 11.55
C PHE A 20 15.81 -25.06 11.77
N ALA A 21 14.78 -25.48 11.04
CA ALA A 21 14.26 -26.85 11.12
C ALA A 21 15.29 -27.87 10.60
N LYS A 22 15.31 -29.07 11.19
CA LYS A 22 16.17 -30.20 10.75
C LYS A 22 16.00 -30.42 9.24
N GLY A 23 17.10 -30.28 8.47
CA GLY A 23 17.11 -30.40 7.01
C GLY A 23 17.59 -29.12 6.29
N SER A 24 17.52 -27.96 6.96
CA SER A 24 18.14 -26.72 6.49
C SER A 24 19.62 -26.71 6.90
N TYR A 25 20.55 -26.67 5.93
CA TYR A 25 21.95 -26.40 6.24
C TYR A 25 22.02 -25.00 6.85
N SER A 26 22.57 -24.87 8.08
CA SER A 26 22.64 -23.59 8.79
C SER A 26 23.61 -22.63 8.10
N GLN A 27 23.21 -22.06 6.98
CA GLN A 27 23.91 -20.93 6.42
C GLN A 27 23.53 -19.71 7.25
N ALA A 28 24.55 -19.04 7.79
CA ALA A 28 24.38 -17.84 8.61
C ALA A 28 23.50 -16.77 7.92
N VAL A 29 23.46 -16.75 6.58
CA VAL A 29 22.60 -15.83 5.83
C VAL A 29 21.11 -15.99 6.19
N PHE A 30 20.61 -17.22 6.34
CA PHE A 30 19.19 -17.49 6.64
C PHE A 30 18.78 -17.12 8.06
N PHE A 31 19.74 -16.89 8.96
CA PHE A 31 19.46 -16.34 10.29
C PHE A 31 18.88 -14.93 10.22
N PHE A 32 19.40 -14.11 9.31
CA PHE A 32 18.99 -12.71 9.17
C PHE A 32 17.85 -12.51 8.17
N MET A 33 17.57 -13.47 7.29
CA MET A 33 16.54 -13.32 6.25
C MET A 33 15.13 -12.98 6.79
N PRO A 34 14.66 -13.49 7.95
CA PRO A 34 13.37 -13.08 8.50
C PRO A 34 13.25 -11.57 8.78
N ILE A 35 14.38 -10.85 8.96
CA ILE A 35 14.39 -9.38 9.10
C ILE A 35 13.84 -8.69 7.85
N ILE A 36 14.00 -9.30 6.66
CA ILE A 36 13.44 -8.78 5.41
C ILE A 36 11.92 -8.69 5.49
N ILE A 37 11.25 -9.63 6.17
CA ILE A 37 9.80 -9.59 6.35
C ILE A 37 9.38 -8.42 7.23
N VAL A 38 10.20 -8.07 8.23
CA VAL A 38 10.00 -6.86 9.03
C VAL A 38 10.20 -5.61 8.17
N ALA A 39 11.21 -5.60 7.29
CA ALA A 39 11.40 -4.50 6.35
C ALA A 39 10.21 -4.36 5.37
N ASP A 40 9.69 -5.47 4.86
CA ASP A 40 8.51 -5.50 3.98
C ASP A 40 7.27 -4.93 4.68
N TYR A 41 7.07 -5.28 5.97
CA TYR A 41 6.03 -4.68 6.78
C TYR A 41 6.16 -3.16 6.84
N LEU A 42 7.37 -2.65 7.08
CA LEU A 42 7.63 -1.21 7.16
C LEU A 42 7.44 -0.50 5.81
N ILE A 43 7.74 -1.17 4.70
CA ILE A 43 7.50 -0.63 3.35
C ILE A 43 5.99 -0.49 3.09
N ILE A 44 5.20 -1.50 3.47
CA ILE A 44 3.75 -1.51 3.27
C ILE A 44 3.02 -0.59 4.25
N MET A 45 3.27 -0.73 5.54
CA MET A 45 2.47 -0.05 6.57
C MET A 45 3.07 1.29 7.01
N GLY A 46 4.29 1.61 6.58
CA GLY A 46 5.06 2.72 7.11
C GLY A 46 5.54 2.48 8.54
N VAL A 47 6.37 3.40 9.04
CA VAL A 47 6.81 3.36 10.44
C VAL A 47 5.63 3.74 11.35
N PRO A 48 5.29 2.90 12.35
CA PRO A 48 4.21 3.19 13.30
C PRO A 48 4.39 4.58 13.94
N GLY A 49 3.28 5.31 14.08
CA GLY A 49 3.26 6.65 14.68
C GLY A 49 3.60 7.81 13.74
N LYS A 50 4.09 7.55 12.52
CA LYS A 50 4.33 8.60 11.52
C LYS A 50 3.08 8.92 10.69
N SER A 51 2.99 10.16 10.17
CA SER A 51 1.86 10.63 9.31
C SER A 51 1.58 9.65 8.17
N ARG A 52 2.64 9.23 7.47
CA ARG A 52 2.57 8.31 6.34
C ARG A 52 1.90 6.98 6.68
N SER A 53 2.10 6.47 7.91
CA SER A 53 1.44 5.24 8.35
C SER A 53 -0.06 5.46 8.53
N LYS A 54 -0.48 6.61 9.08
CA LYS A 54 -1.89 6.99 9.22
C LYS A 54 -2.59 7.12 7.87
N GLU A 55 -1.94 7.75 6.89
CA GLU A 55 -2.45 7.88 5.51
C GLU A 55 -2.74 6.51 4.88
N ILE A 56 -1.79 5.58 4.95
CA ILE A 56 -1.95 4.21 4.45
C ILE A 56 -3.08 3.50 5.20
N SER A 57 -3.10 3.64 6.52
CA SER A 57 -4.11 3.03 7.37
C SER A 57 -5.51 3.47 6.97
N GLY A 58 -5.68 4.78 6.77
CA GLY A 58 -6.92 5.37 6.27
C GLY A 58 -7.29 4.80 4.91
N PHE A 59 -6.34 4.75 3.96
CA PHE A 59 -6.59 4.20 2.63
C PHE A 59 -7.04 2.74 2.67
N LEU A 60 -6.43 1.92 3.52
CA LEU A 60 -6.76 0.51 3.66
C LEU A 60 -8.12 0.28 4.31
N GLU A 61 -8.58 1.19 5.16
CA GLU A 61 -9.90 1.14 5.79
C GLU A 61 -10.98 1.67 4.85
N ASN A 62 -10.77 2.84 4.27
CA ASN A 62 -11.70 3.47 3.35
C ASN A 62 -10.96 4.32 2.30
N VAL A 63 -11.30 4.10 1.03
CA VAL A 63 -10.74 4.86 -0.11
C VAL A 63 -11.10 6.35 -0.05
N GLN A 64 -12.23 6.69 0.59
CA GLN A 64 -12.61 8.09 0.80
C GLN A 64 -11.59 8.88 1.63
N SER A 65 -10.69 8.22 2.37
CA SER A 65 -9.60 8.90 3.06
C SER A 65 -8.61 9.61 2.12
N ILE A 66 -8.53 9.18 0.85
CA ILE A 66 -7.68 9.80 -0.16
C ILE A 66 -8.47 10.53 -1.24
N LEU A 67 -9.73 10.18 -1.49
CA LEU A 67 -10.59 10.85 -2.46
C LEU A 67 -11.17 12.13 -1.84
N THR A 68 -10.39 13.21 -1.87
CA THR A 68 -10.73 14.48 -1.21
C THR A 68 -11.14 15.59 -2.18
N LEU A 69 -11.52 15.24 -3.42
CA LEU A 69 -11.81 16.21 -4.49
C LEU A 69 -12.96 17.15 -4.10
N ARG A 70 -14.09 16.59 -3.66
CA ARG A 70 -15.25 17.34 -3.20
C ARG A 70 -14.96 18.18 -1.96
N SER A 71 -14.31 17.60 -0.94
CA SER A 71 -13.94 18.37 0.25
C SER A 71 -13.00 19.52 -0.08
N THR A 72 -12.09 19.33 -1.05
CA THR A 72 -11.17 20.37 -1.51
C THR A 72 -11.94 21.48 -2.24
N PHE A 73 -12.93 21.12 -3.06
CA PHE A 73 -13.81 22.07 -3.73
C PHE A 73 -14.64 22.89 -2.73
N GLU A 74 -15.29 22.23 -1.77
CA GLU A 74 -16.09 22.89 -0.73
C GLU A 74 -15.23 23.84 0.14
N GLU A 75 -14.01 23.44 0.49
CA GLU A 75 -13.08 24.29 1.23
C GLU A 75 -12.63 25.50 0.41
N SER A 76 -12.38 25.31 -0.89
CA SER A 76 -11.86 26.37 -1.78
C SER A 76 -12.93 27.41 -2.18
N THR A 77 -14.20 27.02 -2.13
CA THR A 77 -15.35 27.90 -2.46
C THR A 77 -15.93 28.61 -1.23
N LYS A 78 -15.54 28.19 -0.02
CA LYS A 78 -16.04 28.76 1.24
C LYS A 78 -15.73 30.26 1.35
N GLY A 79 -16.79 31.08 1.40
CA GLY A 79 -16.68 32.53 1.66
C GLY A 79 -16.40 33.39 0.43
N LYS A 80 -16.38 32.82 -0.78
CA LYS A 80 -16.24 33.57 -2.04
C LYS A 80 -17.62 33.90 -2.62
N MET A 81 -17.82 35.13 -3.13
CA MET A 81 -19.01 35.50 -3.93
C MET A 81 -18.73 35.16 -5.39
N ILE A 82 -19.50 34.25 -5.99
CA ILE A 82 -19.15 33.64 -7.28
C ILE A 82 -20.38 33.54 -8.19
N ASP A 83 -20.13 33.64 -9.49
CA ASP A 83 -21.09 33.33 -10.54
C ASP A 83 -21.62 31.89 -10.43
N SER A 84 -22.93 31.77 -10.13
CA SER A 84 -23.52 30.55 -9.59
C SER A 84 -23.61 29.39 -10.59
N GLU A 85 -23.58 29.68 -11.89
CA GLU A 85 -23.77 28.67 -12.94
C GLU A 85 -22.47 27.93 -13.26
N ASN A 86 -21.37 28.66 -13.46
CA ASN A 86 -20.04 28.07 -13.69
C ASN A 86 -19.56 27.23 -12.50
N LEU A 87 -19.89 27.67 -11.28
CA LEU A 87 -19.51 26.94 -10.08
C LEU A 87 -20.31 25.66 -9.88
N LYS A 88 -21.62 25.66 -10.19
CA LYS A 88 -22.44 24.45 -10.20
C LYS A 88 -21.92 23.44 -11.23
N ASN A 89 -21.56 23.91 -12.42
CA ASN A 89 -20.97 23.05 -13.44
C ASN A 89 -19.65 22.42 -12.95
N LEU A 90 -18.79 23.20 -12.28
CA LEU A 90 -17.55 22.68 -11.70
C LEU A 90 -17.82 21.68 -10.55
N GLU A 91 -18.80 21.94 -9.69
CA GLU A 91 -19.23 21.02 -8.62
C GLU A 91 -19.70 19.67 -9.19
N GLU A 92 -20.50 19.69 -10.26
CA GLU A 92 -20.95 18.48 -10.95
C GLU A 92 -19.79 17.71 -11.57
N VAL A 93 -18.83 18.42 -12.20
CA VAL A 93 -17.63 17.80 -12.76
C VAL A 93 -16.77 17.16 -11.67
N VAL A 94 -16.54 17.86 -10.54
CA VAL A 94 -15.79 17.34 -9.39
C VAL A 94 -16.47 16.10 -8.82
N SER A 95 -17.79 16.15 -8.63
CA SER A 95 -18.58 15.01 -8.13
C SER A 95 -18.50 13.82 -9.08
N SER A 96 -18.61 14.05 -10.39
CA SER A 96 -18.49 13.00 -11.41
C SER A 96 -17.09 12.39 -11.44
N LEU A 97 -16.03 13.21 -11.32
CA LEU A 97 -14.65 12.74 -11.27
C LEU A 97 -14.40 11.86 -10.04
N GLU A 98 -14.88 12.28 -8.86
CA GLU A 98 -14.72 11.52 -7.63
C GLU A 98 -15.45 10.17 -7.71
N GLU A 99 -16.68 10.15 -8.24
CA GLU A 99 -17.44 8.93 -8.45
C GLU A 99 -16.74 7.98 -9.44
N ARG A 100 -16.20 8.50 -10.54
CA ARG A 100 -15.44 7.72 -11.53
C ARG A 100 -14.14 7.16 -10.94
N LEU A 101 -13.48 7.88 -10.04
CA LEU A 101 -12.23 7.47 -9.39
C LEU A 101 -12.46 6.48 -8.24
N ARG A 102 -13.67 6.40 -7.69
CA ARG A 102 -14.01 5.49 -6.60
C ARG A 102 -13.73 4.03 -6.92
N LYS A 103 -14.27 3.51 -8.03
CA LYS A 103 -14.09 2.09 -8.42
C LYS A 103 -12.61 1.73 -8.67
N PRO A 104 -11.84 2.49 -9.48
CA PRO A 104 -10.40 2.25 -9.65
C PRO A 104 -9.62 2.29 -8.33
N SER A 105 -9.94 3.23 -7.45
CA SER A 105 -9.25 3.37 -6.16
C SER A 105 -9.61 2.24 -5.18
N GLU A 106 -10.84 1.72 -5.22
CA GLU A 106 -11.24 0.50 -4.50
C GLU A 106 -10.52 -0.74 -5.02
N LEU A 107 -10.35 -0.87 -6.34
CA LEU A 107 -9.56 -1.94 -6.94
C LEU A 107 -8.10 -1.84 -6.49
N GLN A 108 -7.52 -0.63 -6.53
CA GLN A 108 -6.16 -0.38 -6.06
C GLN A 108 -6.00 -0.74 -4.59
N ARG A 109 -6.98 -0.42 -3.73
CA ARG A 109 -6.98 -0.82 -2.30
C ARG A 109 -6.95 -2.34 -2.15
N LYS A 110 -7.78 -3.06 -2.92
CA LYS A 110 -7.82 -4.53 -2.90
C LYS A 110 -6.48 -5.13 -3.36
N LEU A 111 -5.91 -4.60 -4.44
CA LEU A 111 -4.59 -5.02 -4.94
C LEU A 111 -3.50 -4.74 -3.91
N TYR A 112 -3.54 -3.59 -3.23
CA TYR A 112 -2.60 -3.24 -2.18
C TYR A 112 -2.66 -4.22 -1.01
N LEU A 113 -3.87 -4.52 -0.52
CA LEU A 113 -4.08 -5.52 0.52
C LEU A 113 -3.62 -6.91 0.07
N PHE A 114 -3.94 -7.29 -1.17
CA PHE A 114 -3.48 -8.57 -1.73
C PHE A 114 -1.96 -8.66 -1.73
N SER A 115 -1.25 -7.64 -2.23
CA SER A 115 0.22 -7.57 -2.19
C SER A 115 0.76 -7.70 -0.76
N ALA A 116 0.10 -7.07 0.21
CA ALA A 116 0.51 -7.14 1.61
C ALA A 116 0.42 -8.54 2.22
N TYR A 117 -0.59 -9.32 1.85
CA TYR A 117 -0.67 -10.71 2.31
C TYR A 117 0.16 -11.65 1.44
N ALA A 118 0.31 -11.35 0.15
CA ALA A 118 1.04 -12.21 -0.79
C ALA A 118 2.55 -12.20 -0.54
N ALA A 119 3.14 -11.04 -0.24
CA ALA A 119 4.61 -10.91 -0.15
C ALA A 119 5.26 -11.92 0.82
N PRO A 120 4.82 -12.06 2.09
CA PRO A 120 5.41 -13.05 3.00
C PRO A 120 5.16 -14.52 2.61
N LEU A 121 4.16 -14.80 1.75
CA LEU A 121 3.85 -16.18 1.33
C LEU A 121 4.93 -16.76 0.41
N PHE A 122 5.66 -15.94 -0.35
CA PHE A 122 6.74 -16.41 -1.22
C PHE A 122 7.85 -17.12 -0.45
N PRO A 123 8.53 -16.47 0.52
CA PRO A 123 9.54 -17.15 1.31
C PRO A 123 8.95 -18.27 2.16
N LEU A 124 7.71 -18.14 2.66
CA LEU A 124 7.05 -19.20 3.42
C LEU A 124 6.89 -20.47 2.59
N ALA A 125 6.38 -20.35 1.36
CA ALA A 125 6.16 -21.48 0.48
C ALA A 125 7.48 -22.19 0.11
N VAL A 126 8.54 -21.43 -0.18
CA VAL A 126 9.85 -21.99 -0.54
C VAL A 126 10.50 -22.70 0.65
N MET A 127 10.44 -22.11 1.84
CA MET A 127 11.02 -22.74 3.03
C MET A 127 10.22 -23.96 3.49
N LEU A 128 8.89 -23.90 3.45
CA LEU A 128 8.02 -25.03 3.76
C LEU A 128 8.25 -26.21 2.79
N SER A 129 8.33 -25.93 1.49
CA SER A 129 8.63 -26.94 0.46
C SER A 129 9.97 -27.63 0.71
N SER A 130 10.99 -26.85 1.09
CA SER A 130 12.32 -27.39 1.40
C SER A 130 12.31 -28.34 2.60
N VAL A 131 11.60 -27.95 3.67
CA VAL A 131 11.46 -28.79 4.87
C VAL A 131 10.70 -30.08 4.56
N LEU A 132 9.60 -30.00 3.81
CA LEU A 132 8.75 -31.16 3.49
C LEU A 132 9.44 -32.18 2.59
N ILE A 133 10.19 -31.72 1.59
CA ILE A 133 10.83 -32.60 0.60
C ILE A 133 12.19 -33.12 1.13
N GLN A 134 12.62 -32.68 2.33
CA GLN A 134 13.96 -32.94 2.91
C GLN A 134 15.10 -32.63 1.93
N ARG A 135 14.83 -31.80 0.91
CA ARG A 135 15.82 -31.33 -0.04
C ARG A 135 16.46 -30.09 0.53
N ARG A 136 17.78 -29.98 0.34
CA ARG A 136 18.50 -28.74 0.63
C ARG A 136 17.78 -27.61 -0.12
N THR A 137 17.32 -26.59 0.60
CA THR A 137 16.92 -25.35 -0.06
C THR A 137 18.11 -24.88 -0.86
N GLU A 138 17.99 -24.82 -2.18
CA GLU A 138 18.98 -24.13 -2.97
C GLU A 138 18.99 -22.69 -2.48
N ILE A 139 20.15 -22.23 -2.01
CA ILE A 139 20.34 -20.89 -1.44
C ILE A 139 19.77 -19.83 -2.39
N VAL A 140 19.96 -20.06 -3.68
CA VAL A 140 19.44 -19.27 -4.79
C VAL A 140 17.92 -19.15 -4.72
N ALA A 141 17.18 -20.26 -4.65
CA ALA A 141 15.72 -20.26 -4.54
C ALA A 141 15.24 -19.55 -3.26
N GLY A 142 15.95 -19.75 -2.14
CA GLY A 142 15.72 -19.01 -0.90
C GLY A 142 15.85 -17.50 -1.13
N LEU A 143 16.99 -17.03 -1.60
CA LEU A 143 17.25 -15.61 -1.86
C LEU A 143 16.24 -15.00 -2.84
N PHE A 144 15.89 -15.70 -3.92
CA PHE A 144 14.88 -15.24 -4.89
C PHE A 144 13.51 -15.05 -4.25
N SER A 145 13.10 -15.94 -3.33
CA SER A 145 11.80 -15.83 -2.68
C SER A 145 11.66 -14.57 -1.81
N TYR A 146 12.71 -14.20 -1.08
CA TYR A 146 12.73 -12.96 -0.29
C TYR A 146 12.85 -11.73 -1.20
N ALA A 147 13.65 -11.80 -2.28
CA ALA A 147 13.71 -10.71 -3.26
C ALA A 147 12.34 -10.46 -3.92
N ALA A 148 11.60 -11.51 -4.26
CA ALA A 148 10.24 -11.41 -4.78
C ALA A 148 9.29 -10.72 -3.79
N SER A 149 9.37 -11.07 -2.50
CA SER A 149 8.62 -10.41 -1.42
C SER A 149 8.87 -8.90 -1.40
N VAL A 150 10.15 -8.49 -1.43
CA VAL A 150 10.56 -7.08 -1.45
C VAL A 150 10.03 -6.36 -2.70
N ILE A 151 10.15 -6.98 -3.88
CA ILE A 151 9.67 -6.38 -5.14
C ILE A 151 8.17 -6.13 -5.08
N ILE A 152 7.38 -7.09 -4.57
CA ILE A 152 5.93 -6.96 -4.46
C ILE A 152 5.56 -5.79 -3.56
N VAL A 153 6.16 -5.69 -2.38
CA VAL A 153 5.85 -4.60 -1.44
C VAL A 153 6.26 -3.24 -2.00
N VAL A 154 7.42 -3.15 -2.68
CA VAL A 154 7.91 -1.90 -3.29
C VAL A 154 7.01 -1.46 -4.44
N LEU A 155 6.62 -2.38 -5.33
CA LEU A 155 5.72 -2.06 -6.45
C LEU A 155 4.35 -1.61 -5.95
N SER A 156 3.80 -2.34 -4.98
CA SER A 156 2.52 -1.98 -4.34
C SER A 156 2.60 -0.58 -3.73
N ARG A 157 3.69 -0.29 -3.00
CA ARG A 157 3.96 1.01 -2.40
C ARG A 157 4.07 2.13 -3.42
N ARG A 158 4.78 1.91 -4.53
CA ARG A 158 4.90 2.87 -5.64
C ARG A 158 3.55 3.14 -6.27
N ALA A 159 2.76 2.10 -6.53
CA ALA A 159 1.45 2.25 -7.15
C ALA A 159 0.49 3.06 -6.28
N PHE A 160 0.52 2.87 -4.95
CA PHE A 160 -0.21 3.74 -4.00
C PHE A 160 0.28 5.19 -4.06
N SER A 161 1.60 5.41 -4.03
CA SER A 161 2.15 6.78 -4.10
C SER A 161 1.79 7.50 -5.40
N THR A 162 1.70 6.78 -6.52
CA THR A 162 1.24 7.33 -7.80
C THR A 162 -0.23 7.74 -7.73
N LEU A 163 -1.08 6.93 -7.10
CA LEU A 163 -2.48 7.29 -6.89
C LEU A 163 -2.61 8.56 -6.03
N GLU A 164 -1.92 8.63 -4.90
CA GLU A 164 -1.91 9.83 -4.03
C GLU A 164 -1.50 11.08 -4.82
N LYS A 165 -0.37 11.03 -5.53
CA LYS A 165 0.11 12.16 -6.35
C LYS A 165 -0.88 12.57 -7.44
N THR A 166 -1.63 11.61 -7.98
CA THR A 166 -2.65 11.89 -9.00
C THR A 166 -3.82 12.64 -8.38
N ILE A 167 -4.28 12.23 -7.20
CA ILE A 167 -5.34 12.94 -6.48
C ILE A 167 -4.87 14.32 -6.01
N GLU A 168 -3.65 14.44 -5.48
CA GLU A 168 -3.06 15.74 -5.13
C GLU A 168 -2.98 16.70 -6.32
N LYS A 169 -2.61 16.19 -7.51
CA LYS A 169 -2.58 16.98 -8.73
C LYS A 169 -3.98 17.45 -9.14
N LEU A 170 -4.97 16.55 -9.11
CA LEU A 170 -6.37 16.89 -9.41
C LEU A 170 -6.93 17.92 -8.42
N ASN A 171 -6.64 17.77 -7.13
CA ASN A 171 -6.98 18.77 -6.11
C ASN A 171 -6.35 20.15 -6.42
N GLY A 172 -5.09 20.17 -6.88
CA GLY A 172 -4.43 21.40 -7.32
C GLY A 172 -5.08 22.03 -8.55
N GLU A 173 -5.52 21.22 -9.51
CA GLU A 173 -6.26 21.68 -10.70
C GLU A 173 -7.65 22.24 -10.33
N ILE A 174 -8.36 21.61 -9.39
CA ILE A 174 -9.63 22.11 -8.86
C ILE A 174 -9.45 23.48 -8.20
N LYS A 175 -8.43 23.63 -7.34
CA LYS A 175 -8.15 24.91 -6.66
C LYS A 175 -7.92 26.04 -7.67
N LYS A 176 -7.12 25.77 -8.71
CA LYS A 176 -6.86 26.73 -9.79
C LYS A 176 -8.15 27.09 -10.55
N ALA A 177 -8.95 26.10 -10.92
CA ALA A 177 -10.21 26.35 -11.61
C ALA A 177 -11.17 27.20 -10.77
N VAL A 178 -11.23 26.96 -9.45
CA VAL A 178 -12.03 27.80 -8.54
C VAL A 178 -11.47 29.23 -8.49
N ASP A 179 -10.15 29.39 -8.39
CA ASP A 179 -9.52 30.71 -8.36
C ASP A 179 -9.78 31.50 -9.65
N ASP A 180 -9.66 30.86 -10.82
CA ASP A 180 -9.90 31.45 -12.15
C ASP A 180 -11.37 31.88 -12.37
N ILE A 181 -12.33 31.20 -11.74
CA ILE A 181 -13.76 31.58 -11.80
C ILE A 181 -14.07 32.73 -10.81
N THR A 182 -13.26 32.90 -9.78
CA THR A 182 -13.48 33.91 -8.72
C THR A 182 -12.77 35.24 -8.94
N LEU A 183 -11.77 35.28 -9.82
CA LEU A 183 -11.00 36.46 -10.23
C LEU A 183 -11.65 37.15 -11.43
#